data_AF-A0A6P0CHE0-F1
#
_entry.id   AF-A0A6P0CHE0-F1
#
_cell.length_a   1.000
_cell.length_b   1.000
_cell.length_c   1.000
_cell.angle_alpha   90.00
_cell.angle_beta   90.00
_cell.angle_gamma   90.00
#
_symmetry.space_group_name_H-M   'P 1'
#
loop_
_entity.id
_entity.type
_entity.pdbx_description
1 polymer ?
#
loop_
_entity_poly.entity_id
_entity_poly.type
_entity_poly.pdbx_seq_one_letter_code
_entity_poly.pdbx_strand_id
1 'polypeptide(L)'
;MIAFIEEHRGVFGVGPICRVLGIAPSTFYAHKSVERDPDLASARAKRDLMDKPTSQKWRSFTPARSGKMVHYCSGDWCGLNPALTVRGASAIHRV
;
A
#
# COMPACT_ATOMS: atom_id res chain seq x y z
N MET A 1 5.15 -14.02 -1.70
CA MET A 1 5.30 -14.84 -2.91
C MET A 1 6.71 -15.41 -3.05
N ILE A 2 7.76 -14.58 -3.01
CA ILE A 2 9.13 -15.03 -3.30
C ILE A 2 9.72 -15.92 -2.20
N ALA A 3 9.32 -15.69 -0.94
CA ALA A 3 9.67 -16.57 0.18
C ALA A 3 9.30 -18.05 -0.05
N PHE A 4 8.14 -18.32 -0.67
CA PHE A 4 7.71 -19.68 -0.98
C PHE A 4 8.64 -20.38 -1.97
N ILE A 5 9.05 -19.66 -3.02
CA ILE A 5 9.97 -20.18 -4.04
C ILE A 5 11.35 -20.43 -3.41
N GLU A 6 11.80 -19.51 -2.56
CA GLU A 6 13.07 -19.63 -1.86
C GLU A 6 13.15 -20.89 -0.98
N GLU A 7 12.08 -21.20 -0.26
CA GLU A 7 12.01 -22.39 0.60
C GLU A 7 12.01 -23.70 -0.19
N HIS A 8 11.30 -23.73 -1.33
CA HIS A 8 11.05 -24.98 -2.06
C HIS A 8 12.03 -25.22 -3.23
N ARG A 9 12.87 -24.24 -3.59
CA ARG A 9 13.82 -24.35 -4.71
C ARG A 9 14.85 -25.47 -4.55
N GLY A 10 15.16 -25.87 -3.33
CA GLY A 10 16.13 -26.95 -3.06
C GLY A 10 15.63 -28.34 -3.48
N VAL A 11 14.31 -28.53 -3.48
CA VAL A 11 13.67 -29.81 -3.81
C VAL A 11 13.19 -29.83 -5.27
N PHE A 12 12.54 -28.74 -5.72
CA PHE A 12 11.87 -28.72 -7.03
C PHE A 12 12.59 -27.86 -8.07
N GLY A 13 13.54 -27.02 -7.67
CA GLY A 13 14.11 -25.97 -8.53
C GLY A 13 13.12 -24.81 -8.77
N VAL A 14 13.64 -23.70 -9.27
CA VAL A 14 12.86 -22.46 -9.46
C VAL A 14 11.85 -22.58 -10.61
N GLY A 15 12.25 -23.18 -11.73
CA GLY A 15 11.44 -23.27 -12.95
C GLY A 15 10.08 -23.97 -12.76
N PRO A 16 10.05 -25.19 -12.18
CA PRO A 16 8.80 -25.92 -11.94
C PRO A 16 7.83 -25.16 -11.01
N ILE A 17 8.34 -24.54 -9.95
CA ILE A 17 7.52 -23.74 -9.02
C ILE A 17 6.95 -22.52 -9.73
N CYS A 18 7.77 -21.78 -10.47
CA CYS A 18 7.34 -20.61 -11.23
C CYS A 18 6.26 -20.94 -12.26
N ARG A 19 6.34 -22.13 -12.90
CA ARG A 19 5.30 -22.61 -13.83
C ARG A 19 3.95 -22.80 -13.15
N VAL A 20 3.92 -23.40 -11.96
CA VAL A 20 2.66 -23.62 -11.20
C VAL A 20 2.09 -22.30 -10.68
N LEU A 21 2.94 -21.39 -10.22
CA LEU A 21 2.52 -20.07 -9.72
C LEU A 21 2.12 -19.09 -10.84
N GLY A 22 2.36 -19.43 -12.11
CA GLY A 22 2.06 -18.55 -13.24
C GLY A 22 2.96 -17.32 -13.32
N ILE A 23 4.22 -17.43 -12.89
CA ILE A 23 5.21 -16.34 -12.95
C ILE A 23 6.40 -16.71 -13.82
N ALA A 24 7.04 -15.72 -14.42
CA ALA A 24 8.26 -15.95 -15.18
C ALA A 24 9.45 -16.15 -14.23
N PRO A 25 10.38 -17.09 -14.50
CA PRO A 25 11.60 -17.24 -13.70
C PRO A 25 12.44 -15.95 -13.62
N SER A 26 12.39 -15.11 -14.66
CA SER A 26 13.06 -13.80 -14.68
C SER A 26 12.57 -12.87 -13.57
N THR A 27 11.29 -12.89 -13.20
CA THR A 27 10.77 -12.03 -12.12
C THR A 27 11.31 -12.45 -10.76
N PHE A 28 11.53 -13.74 -10.55
CA PHE A 28 12.17 -14.25 -9.35
C PHE A 28 13.62 -13.76 -9.25
N TYR A 29 14.42 -13.95 -10.31
CA TYR A 29 15.81 -13.51 -10.30
C TYR A 29 15.97 -12.00 -10.21
N ALA A 30 15.08 -11.22 -10.86
CA ALA A 30 15.05 -9.77 -10.74
C ALA A 30 14.78 -9.31 -9.29
N HIS A 31 13.95 -10.03 -8.55
CA HIS A 31 13.78 -9.72 -7.14
C HIS A 31 15.00 -10.13 -6.30
N LYS A 32 15.64 -11.26 -6.59
CA LYS A 32 16.88 -11.66 -5.90
C LYS A 32 18.04 -10.69 -6.17
N SER A 33 18.10 -10.07 -7.36
CA SER A 33 19.10 -9.03 -7.63
C SER A 33 18.82 -7.76 -6.82
N VAL A 34 17.55 -7.33 -6.71
CA VAL A 34 17.17 -6.18 -5.88
C VAL A 34 17.38 -6.44 -4.38
N GLU A 35 17.19 -7.68 -3.93
CA GLU A 35 17.44 -8.08 -2.53
C GLU A 35 18.92 -8.02 -2.17
N ARG A 36 19.80 -8.39 -3.10
CA ARG A 36 21.26 -8.30 -2.92
C ARG A 36 21.75 -6.86 -3.01
N ASP A 37 21.31 -6.15 -4.04
CA ASP A 37 21.70 -4.78 -4.33
C ASP A 37 20.44 -3.92 -4.44
N PRO A 38 20.06 -3.23 -3.35
CA PRO A 38 18.88 -2.35 -3.34
C PRO A 38 18.94 -1.25 -4.41
N ASP A 39 20.14 -0.95 -4.93
CA ASP A 39 20.32 0.02 -5.99
C ASP A 39 19.82 -0.42 -7.36
N LEU A 40 19.71 -1.73 -7.60
CA LEU A 40 19.13 -2.30 -8.81
C LEU A 40 17.59 -2.16 -8.83
N ALA A 41 16.97 -1.72 -7.73
CA ALA A 41 15.55 -1.46 -7.70
C ALA A 41 15.18 -0.33 -8.69
N SER A 42 14.02 -0.45 -9.32
CA SER A 42 13.49 0.64 -10.14
C SER A 42 13.25 1.90 -9.30
N ALA A 43 13.32 3.07 -9.93
CA ALA A 43 13.08 4.35 -9.23
C ALA A 43 11.72 4.38 -8.51
N ARG A 44 10.69 3.75 -9.11
CA ARG A 44 9.37 3.59 -8.47
C ARG A 44 9.46 2.71 -7.23
N ALA A 45 10.11 1.55 -7.31
CA ALA A 45 10.25 0.65 -6.15
C ALA A 45 10.98 1.35 -5.00
N LYS A 46 12.04 2.13 -5.28
CA LYS A 46 12.74 2.95 -4.27
C LYS A 46 11.81 3.98 -3.61
N ARG A 47 10.98 4.67 -4.41
CA ARG A 47 9.99 5.63 -3.90
C ARG A 47 8.90 4.97 -3.06
N ASP A 48 8.37 3.83 -3.52
CA ASP A 48 7.36 3.07 -2.79
C ASP A 48 7.89 2.65 -1.41
N LEU A 49 9.19 2.30 -1.27
CA LEU A 49 9.82 2.03 0.03
C LEU A 49 9.79 3.25 0.96
N MET A 50 9.99 4.45 0.44
CA MET A 50 9.96 5.71 1.20
C MET A 50 8.54 6.16 1.54
N ASP A 51 7.57 5.83 0.68
CA ASP A 51 6.15 6.14 0.88
C ASP A 51 5.41 5.09 1.73
N LYS A 52 6.06 3.98 2.09
CA LYS A 52 5.52 2.95 3.00
C LYS A 52 4.96 3.50 4.33
N PRO A 53 5.69 4.32 5.13
CA PRO A 53 5.18 4.86 6.39
C PRO A 53 3.93 5.73 6.18
N THR A 54 3.94 6.55 5.14
CA THR A 54 2.79 7.39 4.76
C THR A 54 1.60 6.52 4.38
N SER A 55 1.80 5.51 3.53
CA SER A 55 0.77 4.56 3.12
C SER A 55 0.20 3.78 4.31
N GLN A 56 1.03 3.38 5.28
CA GLN A 56 0.58 2.69 6.49
C GLN A 56 -0.27 3.60 7.38
N LYS A 57 0.15 4.86 7.55
CA LYS A 57 -0.65 5.89 8.23
C LYS A 57 -2.02 6.00 7.57
N TRP A 58 -2.10 6.14 6.26
CA TRP A 58 -3.38 6.15 5.53
C TRP A 58 -4.21 4.88 5.68
N ARG A 59 -3.59 3.69 5.65
CA ARG A 59 -4.29 2.43 5.90
C ARG A 59 -4.93 2.39 7.29
N SER A 60 -4.26 2.92 8.30
CA SER A 60 -4.83 3.03 9.66
C SER A 60 -6.01 4.02 9.76
N PHE A 61 -6.12 4.95 8.80
CA PHE A 61 -7.25 5.88 8.68
C PHE A 61 -8.44 5.32 7.86
N THR A 62 -8.34 4.11 7.29
CA THR A 62 -9.45 3.59 6.47
C THR A 62 -10.69 3.27 7.33
N PRO A 63 -11.88 3.81 6.98
CA PRO A 63 -13.09 3.73 7.80
C PRO A 63 -13.74 2.35 7.86
N ALA A 64 -13.23 1.38 7.10
CA ALA A 64 -13.81 0.04 6.95
C ALA A 64 -13.88 -0.76 8.26
N ARG A 65 -13.16 -0.37 9.32
CA ARG A 65 -13.20 -1.04 10.63
C ARG A 65 -14.02 -0.29 11.69
N SER A 66 -14.29 1.00 11.53
CA SER A 66 -14.96 1.82 12.55
C SER A 66 -16.42 2.16 12.25
N GLY A 67 -16.93 1.82 11.06
CA GLY A 67 -18.28 2.17 10.62
C GLY A 67 -18.53 3.67 10.46
N LYS A 68 -17.49 4.51 10.63
CA LYS A 68 -17.57 5.96 10.44
C LYS A 68 -16.98 6.29 9.10
N MET A 69 -17.82 6.60 8.11
CA MET A 69 -17.37 7.11 6.82
C MET A 69 -16.59 8.41 7.03
N VAL A 70 -15.26 8.34 6.98
CA VAL A 70 -14.41 9.52 7.01
C VAL A 70 -14.48 10.13 5.62
N HIS A 71 -15.35 11.13 5.45
CA HIS A 71 -15.32 11.95 4.24
C HIS A 71 -14.02 12.75 4.26
N TYR A 72 -13.06 12.35 3.44
CA TYR A 72 -11.79 13.06 3.31
C TYR A 72 -11.99 14.25 2.37
N CYS A 73 -12.27 15.42 2.95
CA CYS A 73 -12.41 16.67 2.19
C CYS A 73 -11.02 17.32 2.07
N SER A 74 -10.24 16.90 1.08
CA SER A 74 -8.98 17.56 0.73
C SER A 74 -9.13 18.26 -0.62
N GLY A 75 -9.45 19.56 -0.57
CA GLY A 75 -9.53 20.46 -1.73
C GLY A 75 -10.96 20.93 -2.03
N ASP A 76 -11.11 22.25 -2.23
CA ASP A 76 -12.17 23.15 -2.75
C ASP A 76 -13.56 22.61 -3.23
N TRP A 77 -13.99 21.44 -2.81
CA TRP A 77 -15.30 20.84 -3.15
C TRP A 77 -16.37 21.07 -2.07
N CYS A 78 -16.08 21.87 -1.04
CA CYS A 78 -17.07 22.24 -0.01
C CYS A 78 -18.15 23.21 -0.52
N GLY A 79 -18.02 23.80 -1.71
CA GLY A 79 -18.95 24.82 -2.22
C GLY A 79 -20.22 24.31 -2.92
N LEU A 80 -20.36 23.01 -3.18
CA LEU A 80 -21.40 22.49 -4.07
C LEU A 80 -22.58 21.79 -3.38
N ASN A 81 -22.63 21.75 -2.04
CA ASN A 81 -23.73 21.07 -1.35
C ASN A 81 -24.30 21.88 -0.16
N PRO A 82 -25.34 22.71 -0.39
CA PRO A 82 -25.95 23.57 0.65
C PRO A 82 -26.78 22.81 1.69
N ALA A 83 -26.88 21.47 1.63
CA ALA A 83 -27.60 20.67 2.62
C ALA A 83 -26.80 20.37 3.91
N LEU A 84 -25.51 20.71 3.96
CA LEU A 84 -24.60 20.40 5.08
C LEU A 84 -24.26 21.60 5.99
N THR A 85 -24.74 22.81 5.68
CA THR A 85 -24.36 24.06 6.38
C THR A 85 -25.04 24.30 7.73
N VAL A 86 -25.95 23.43 8.21
CA VAL A 86 -26.75 23.74 9.44
C VAL A 86 -26.52 22.76 10.61
N ARG A 87 -25.54 21.84 10.54
CA ARG A 87 -25.21 20.96 11.68
C ARG A 87 -23.71 21.00 11.99
N GLY A 88 -23.28 21.97 12.80
CA GLY A 88 -21.92 21.96 13.33
C GLY A 88 -21.44 23.17 14.14
N ALA A 89 -22.16 24.30 14.16
CA ALA A 89 -21.84 25.38 15.09
C ALA A 89 -22.55 25.14 16.43
N SER A 90 -21.93 24.35 17.32
CA SER A 90 -22.30 24.38 18.73
C SER A 90 -21.05 24.36 19.61
N ALA A 91 -20.79 25.55 20.15
CA ALA A 91 -20.16 25.88 21.42
C ALA A 91 -19.28 24.81 22.11
N ILE A 92 -17.98 25.11 22.21
CA ILE A 92 -17.19 24.73 23.40
C ILE A 92 -16.46 25.98 23.88
N HIS A 93 -17.08 26.64 24.86
CA HIS A 93 -16.39 27.49 25.83
C HIS A 93 -15.58 26.57 26.76
N ARG A 94 -14.30 26.87 26.99
CA ARG A 94 -13.65 26.68 28.30
C ARG A 94 -12.27 27.37 28.34
N VAL A 95 -12.22 28.36 29.24
CA VAL A 95 -11.10 29.03 29.94
C VAL A 95 -9.93 29.53 29.10
#